data_AF-W2CYJ7-F1
#
_entry.id   AF-W2CYJ7-F1
#
_cell.length_a   1.000
_cell.length_b   1.000
_cell.length_c   1.000
_cell.angle_alpha   90.00
_cell.angle_beta   90.00
_cell.angle_gamma   90.00
#
_symmetry.space_group_name_H-M   'P 1'
#
loop_
_entity.id
_entity.type
_entity.pdbx_description
1 polymer ?
#
loop_
_entity_poly.entity_id
_entity_poly.type
_entity_poly.pdbx_seq_one_letter_code
_entity_poly.pdbx_strand_id
1 'polypeptide(L)'
;MISPALYWVMTGNDFTLDINNPASPKILVVGNNPDRQNIYSAALGLYNSRIVKLINKKKQLKSSVIIDELPTIYFRGLDNLIATARSNKVAVCLGFQDFSQLTRDYGEKESRVIQNTVGNVFSGQVVGETAKTLSERFGKVLQRRQSVSINRQDV
;
A
#
# COMPACT_ATOMS: atom_id res chain seq x y z
N MET A 1 12.37 -13.28 -22.51
CA MET A 1 12.95 -12.21 -23.34
C MET A 1 11.90 -11.11 -23.45
N ILE A 2 12.21 -9.87 -23.05
CA ILE A 2 11.23 -8.76 -23.10
C ILE A 2 10.95 -8.44 -24.58
N SER A 3 9.66 -8.36 -24.95
CA SER A 3 9.25 -8.16 -26.35
C SER A 3 9.64 -6.78 -26.87
N PRO A 4 10.21 -6.64 -28.08
CA PRO A 4 10.49 -5.34 -28.73
C PRO A 4 9.26 -4.42 -28.81
N ALA A 5 8.06 -5.00 -28.87
CA ALA A 5 6.81 -4.23 -28.85
C ALA A 5 6.64 -3.43 -27.55
N LEU A 6 7.11 -3.93 -26.40
CA LEU A 6 7.03 -3.21 -25.13
C LEU A 6 7.88 -1.95 -25.16
N TYR A 7 9.10 -2.03 -25.69
CA TYR A 7 9.97 -0.86 -25.83
C TYR A 7 9.38 0.17 -26.80
N TRP A 8 8.82 -0.29 -27.94
CA TRP A 8 8.16 0.61 -28.89
C TRP A 8 6.99 1.37 -28.25
N VAL A 9 6.11 0.68 -27.51
CA VAL A 9 5.01 1.34 -26.77
C VAL A 9 5.54 2.36 -25.75
N MET A 10 6.65 2.05 -25.08
CA MET A 10 7.26 2.95 -24.09
C MET A 10 8.00 4.16 -24.70
N THR A 11 8.26 4.18 -26.01
CA THR A 11 8.88 5.33 -26.70
C THR A 11 7.89 6.41 -27.13
N GLY A 12 6.58 6.18 -26.99
CA GLY A 12 5.57 7.19 -27.29
C GLY A 12 5.68 8.44 -26.39
N ASN A 13 5.31 9.60 -26.93
CA ASN A 13 5.28 10.89 -26.23
C ASN A 13 3.86 11.41 -25.96
N ASP A 14 2.85 10.56 -26.18
CA ASP A 14 1.42 10.93 -26.11
C ASP A 14 0.90 11.08 -24.67
N PHE A 15 1.64 10.56 -23.68
CA PHE A 15 1.23 10.57 -22.28
C PHE A 15 2.36 10.95 -21.33
N THR A 16 2.09 11.93 -20.46
CA THR A 16 3.00 12.36 -19.41
C THR A 16 2.55 11.85 -18.04
N LEU A 17 3.52 11.49 -17.19
CA LEU A 17 3.26 10.92 -15.86
C LEU A 17 2.97 11.97 -14.76
N ASP A 18 2.73 13.21 -15.15
CA ASP A 18 2.40 14.34 -14.25
C ASP A 18 0.92 14.34 -13.86
N ILE A 19 0.47 13.22 -13.26
CA ILE A 19 -0.96 12.94 -13.06
C ILE A 19 -1.70 14.00 -12.21
N ASN A 20 -1.00 14.69 -11.30
CA ASN A 20 -1.60 15.72 -10.43
C ASN A 20 -1.26 17.16 -10.84
N ASN A 21 -0.90 17.37 -12.12
CA ASN A 21 -0.68 18.70 -12.69
C ASN A 21 -1.97 19.54 -12.64
N PRO A 22 -1.97 20.74 -12.03
CA PRO A 22 -3.14 21.63 -11.99
C PRO A 22 -3.68 22.05 -13.36
N ALA A 23 -2.82 22.16 -14.38
CA ALA A 23 -3.22 22.58 -15.72
C ALA A 23 -3.79 21.44 -16.56
N SER A 24 -3.37 20.20 -16.29
CA SER A 24 -3.76 19.02 -17.06
C SER A 24 -3.75 17.79 -16.15
N PRO A 25 -4.74 17.67 -15.25
CA PRO A 25 -4.85 16.53 -14.35
C PRO A 25 -5.20 15.26 -15.13
N LYS A 26 -4.67 14.13 -14.69
CA LYS A 26 -4.84 12.83 -15.36
C LYS A 26 -5.10 11.75 -14.32
N ILE A 27 -5.82 10.71 -14.75
CA ILE A 27 -5.96 9.47 -13.98
C ILE A 27 -5.17 8.41 -14.73
N LEU A 28 -4.28 7.72 -14.02
CA LEU A 28 -3.54 6.59 -14.54
C LEU A 28 -4.02 5.32 -13.85
N VAL A 29 -4.47 4.36 -14.64
CA VAL A 29 -4.81 3.01 -14.18
C VAL A 29 -3.79 2.06 -14.80
N VAL A 30 -3.12 1.29 -13.95
CA VAL A 30 -2.14 0.28 -14.38
C VAL A 30 -2.74 -1.09 -14.09
N GLY A 31 -3.02 -1.83 -15.16
CA GLY A 31 -3.37 -3.25 -15.07
C GLY A 31 -2.13 -4.11 -15.26
N ASN A 32 -2.02 -5.19 -14.50
CA ASN A 32 -1.01 -6.22 -14.72
C ASN A 32 -1.67 -7.50 -15.21
N ASN A 33 -0.98 -8.25 -16.07
CA ASN A 33 -1.40 -9.59 -16.47
C ASN A 33 -0.53 -10.61 -15.69
N PRO A 34 -1.14 -11.46 -14.83
CA PRO A 34 -0.41 -12.45 -14.03
C PRO A 34 0.53 -13.34 -14.84
N ASP A 35 0.10 -13.77 -16.04
CA ASP A 35 0.87 -14.67 -16.91
C ASP A 35 2.12 -14.00 -17.49
N ARG A 36 2.18 -12.66 -17.45
CA ARG A 36 3.25 -11.84 -18.03
C ARG A 36 3.91 -10.91 -17.02
N GLN A 37 3.69 -11.13 -15.73
CA GLN A 37 4.18 -10.29 -14.64
C GLN A 37 5.69 -10.08 -14.71
N ASN A 38 6.47 -11.12 -14.99
CA ASN A 38 7.93 -11.03 -15.11
C ASN A 38 8.41 -10.18 -16.30
N ILE A 39 7.60 -10.08 -17.36
CA ILE A 39 7.94 -9.28 -18.55
C ILE A 39 7.63 -7.80 -18.27
N TYR A 40 6.52 -7.52 -17.59
CA TYR A 40 6.06 -6.16 -17.33
C TYR A 40 6.64 -5.53 -16.07
N SER A 41 7.15 -6.33 -15.12
CA SER A 41 7.66 -5.84 -13.83
C SER A 41 8.73 -4.75 -13.97
N ALA A 42 9.67 -4.91 -14.91
CA ALA A 42 10.72 -3.92 -15.15
C ALA A 42 10.16 -2.59 -15.67
N ALA A 43 9.26 -2.64 -16.66
CA ALA A 43 8.63 -1.46 -17.22
C ALA A 43 7.76 -0.74 -16.18
N LEU A 44 6.89 -1.47 -15.49
CA LEU A 44 6.01 -0.93 -14.45
C LEU A 44 6.81 -0.35 -13.28
N GLY A 45 7.93 -0.99 -12.90
CA GLY A 45 8.85 -0.46 -11.89
C GLY A 45 9.43 0.90 -12.28
N LEU A 46 9.80 1.10 -13.55
CA LEU A 46 10.28 2.40 -14.04
C LEU A 46 9.19 3.47 -13.96
N TYR A 47 7.98 3.18 -14.45
CA TYR A 47 6.82 4.07 -14.34
C TYR A 47 6.56 4.47 -12.89
N ASN A 48 6.49 3.50 -11.98
CA ASN A 48 6.24 3.71 -10.55
C ASN A 48 7.28 4.62 -9.91
N SER A 49 8.57 4.35 -10.17
CA SER A 49 9.67 5.18 -9.65
C SER A 49 9.61 6.63 -10.14
N ARG A 50 9.12 6.84 -11.37
CA ARG A 50 8.99 8.17 -11.97
C ARG A 50 7.76 8.90 -11.44
N ILE A 51 6.61 8.22 -11.38
CA ILE A 51 5.35 8.78 -10.86
C ILE A 51 5.54 9.28 -9.44
N VAL A 52 6.16 8.50 -8.55
CA VAL A 52 6.40 8.91 -7.15
C VAL A 52 7.15 10.24 -7.05
N LYS A 53 8.17 10.44 -7.87
CA LYS A 53 8.92 11.70 -7.89
C LYS A 53 8.10 12.87 -8.45
N LEU A 54 7.20 12.60 -9.39
CA LEU A 54 6.38 13.63 -10.04
C LEU A 54 5.23 14.09 -9.15
N ILE A 55 4.53 13.15 -8.52
CA ILE A 55 3.38 13.46 -7.65
C ILE A 55 3.82 14.10 -6.34
N ASN A 56 5.02 13.78 -5.86
CA ASN A 56 5.57 14.28 -4.61
C ASN A 56 6.24 15.67 -4.78
N LYS A 57 5.54 16.59 -5.43
CA LYS A 57 5.99 17.97 -5.66
C LYS A 57 5.03 18.97 -5.01
N LYS A 58 5.57 20.10 -4.56
CA LYS A 58 4.77 21.22 -4.03
C LYS A 58 3.90 21.82 -5.14
N LYS A 59 2.80 22.47 -4.73
CA LYS A 59 1.86 23.20 -5.60
C LYS A 59 1.18 22.33 -6.68
N GLN A 60 1.15 21.01 -6.49
CA GLN A 60 0.34 20.11 -7.30
C GLN A 60 -1.04 19.90 -6.67
N LEU A 61 -1.96 19.31 -7.42
CA LEU A 61 -3.26 18.91 -6.90
C LEU A 61 -3.11 17.76 -5.89
N LYS A 62 -4.09 17.67 -4.98
CA LYS A 62 -4.25 16.50 -4.10
C LYS A 62 -4.41 15.27 -4.98
N SER A 63 -3.73 14.18 -4.62
CA SER A 63 -3.78 12.95 -5.40
C SER A 63 -3.77 11.73 -4.49
N SER A 64 -4.07 10.58 -5.06
CA SER A 64 -3.99 9.31 -4.36
C SER A 64 -3.27 8.27 -5.19
N VAL A 65 -2.46 7.45 -4.51
CA VAL A 65 -1.87 6.23 -5.04
C VAL A 65 -2.57 5.08 -4.35
N ILE A 66 -3.32 4.29 -5.11
CA ILE A 66 -4.06 3.13 -4.62
C ILE A 66 -3.42 1.89 -5.23
N ILE A 67 -3.02 0.96 -4.38
CA ILE A 67 -2.43 -0.31 -4.78
C ILE A 67 -3.29 -1.41 -4.17
N ASP A 68 -3.97 -2.18 -5.01
CA ASP A 68 -4.93 -3.22 -4.57
C ASP A 68 -4.23 -4.46 -3.98
N GLU A 69 -3.10 -4.87 -4.57
CA GLU A 69 -2.27 -5.96 -4.05
C GLU A 69 -0.80 -5.60 -4.19
N LEU A 70 -0.19 -5.13 -3.10
CA LEU A 70 1.18 -4.63 -3.07
C LEU A 70 2.28 -5.64 -3.52
N PRO A 71 2.16 -6.96 -3.24
CA PRO A 71 2.95 -8.04 -3.83
C PRO A 71 3.01 -8.07 -5.37
N THR A 72 1.95 -7.63 -6.06
CA THR A 72 1.86 -7.80 -7.52
C THR A 72 2.87 -6.96 -8.29
N ILE A 73 3.30 -5.83 -7.72
CA ILE A 73 4.25 -4.92 -8.35
C ILE A 73 5.19 -4.38 -7.27
N TYR A 74 6.47 -4.74 -7.37
CA TYR A 74 7.49 -4.20 -6.47
C TYR A 74 7.62 -2.67 -6.62
N PHE A 75 7.31 -1.95 -5.55
CA PHE A 75 7.27 -0.50 -5.54
C PHE A 75 8.51 0.07 -4.83
N ARG A 76 9.60 0.26 -5.59
CA ARG A 76 10.85 0.81 -5.03
C ARG A 76 10.63 2.25 -4.52
N GLY A 77 11.00 2.50 -3.26
CA GLY A 77 10.88 3.83 -2.63
C GLY A 77 9.50 4.13 -2.06
N LEU A 78 8.66 3.11 -1.89
CA LEU A 78 7.34 3.23 -1.27
C LEU A 78 7.40 3.78 0.16
N ASP A 79 8.37 3.34 0.95
CA ASP A 79 8.68 3.85 2.28
C ASP A 79 8.83 5.38 2.30
N ASN A 80 9.62 5.93 1.37
CA ASN A 80 9.83 7.36 1.23
C ASN A 80 8.56 8.09 0.76
N LEU A 81 7.79 7.48 -0.16
CA LEU A 81 6.51 8.03 -0.59
C LEU A 81 5.56 8.15 0.61
N ILE A 82 5.37 7.10 1.40
CA ILE A 82 4.49 7.11 2.56
C ILE A 82 4.96 8.17 3.58
N ALA A 83 6.26 8.27 3.82
CA ALA A 83 6.82 9.19 4.81
C ALA A 83 6.70 10.67 4.40
N THR A 84 6.96 11.00 3.13
CA THR A 84 7.11 12.41 2.70
C THR A 84 5.88 12.98 1.99
N ALA A 85 5.08 12.14 1.33
CA ALA A 85 4.04 12.61 0.41
C ALA A 85 2.82 13.21 1.12
N ARG A 86 2.67 12.99 2.43
CA ARG A 86 1.69 13.71 3.27
C ARG A 86 1.81 15.23 3.15
N SER A 87 3.05 15.75 3.16
CA SER A 87 3.31 17.19 3.04
C SER A 87 2.84 17.78 1.70
N ASN A 88 2.81 16.95 0.66
CA ASN A 88 2.33 17.29 -0.67
C ASN A 88 0.88 16.83 -0.93
N LYS A 89 0.14 16.46 0.13
CA LYS A 89 -1.27 16.05 0.08
C LYS A 89 -1.54 14.86 -0.85
N VAL A 90 -0.61 13.91 -0.87
CA VAL A 90 -0.76 12.62 -1.56
C VAL A 90 -1.19 11.56 -0.54
N ALA A 91 -2.31 10.90 -0.80
CA ALA A 91 -2.80 9.80 0.03
C ALA A 91 -2.38 8.45 -0.58
N VAL A 92 -1.70 7.61 0.20
CA VAL A 92 -1.31 6.26 -0.22
C VAL A 92 -2.23 5.24 0.44
N CYS A 93 -2.85 4.38 -0.35
CA CYS A 93 -3.70 3.28 0.09
C CYS A 93 -3.10 1.96 -0.42
N LEU A 94 -2.85 1.03 0.50
CA LEU A 94 -2.18 -0.23 0.24
C LEU A 94 -3.10 -1.38 0.65
N GLY A 95 -3.38 -2.27 -0.30
CA GLY A 95 -4.00 -3.57 -0.07
C GLY A 95 -2.95 -4.67 -0.11
N PHE A 96 -3.07 -5.60 0.82
CA PHE A 96 -2.34 -6.86 0.90
C PHE A 96 -3.08 -7.80 1.85
N GLN A 97 -2.86 -9.11 1.70
CA GLN A 97 -3.64 -10.11 2.45
C GLN A 97 -3.12 -10.32 3.88
N ASP A 98 -1.80 -10.33 4.06
CA ASP A 98 -1.17 -10.65 5.35
C ASP A 98 0.20 -9.96 5.50
N PHE A 99 0.61 -9.63 6.73
CA PHE A 99 1.94 -9.03 6.97
C PHE A 99 3.10 -9.96 6.58
N SER A 100 2.91 -11.27 6.59
CA SER A 100 3.92 -12.22 6.11
C SER A 100 4.19 -12.07 4.61
N GLN A 101 3.17 -11.78 3.80
CA GLN A 101 3.33 -11.52 2.37
C GLN A 101 4.12 -10.22 2.16
N LEU A 102 3.78 -9.17 2.92
CA LEU A 102 4.52 -7.92 2.90
C LEU A 102 6.01 -8.11 3.24
N THR A 103 6.30 -8.88 4.29
CA THR A 103 7.67 -9.18 4.73
C THR A 103 8.42 -10.03 3.72
N ARG A 104 7.76 -10.98 3.06
CA ARG A 104 8.36 -11.81 2.00
C ARG A 104 8.81 -10.97 0.82
N ASP A 105 7.99 -10.01 0.38
CA ASP A 105 8.23 -9.30 -0.88
C ASP A 105 9.08 -8.02 -0.70
N TYR A 106 9.01 -7.37 0.47
CA TYR A 106 9.75 -6.14 0.76
C TYR A 106 10.92 -6.33 1.72
N GLY A 107 11.00 -7.47 2.42
CA GLY A 107 11.95 -7.68 3.50
C GLY A 107 11.44 -7.14 4.83
N GLU A 108 12.07 -7.60 5.93
CA GLU A 108 11.62 -7.32 7.30
C GLU A 108 11.70 -5.83 7.65
N LYS A 109 12.77 -5.15 7.22
CA LYS A 109 13.00 -3.74 7.55
C LYS A 109 11.97 -2.84 6.90
N GLU A 110 11.78 -2.96 5.59
CA GLU A 110 10.83 -2.18 4.80
C GLU A 110 9.39 -2.48 5.20
N SER A 111 9.05 -3.76 5.42
CA SER A 111 7.74 -4.18 5.92
C SER A 111 7.40 -3.50 7.25
N ARG A 112 8.35 -3.47 8.20
CA ARG A 112 8.16 -2.80 9.49
C ARG A 112 7.97 -1.29 9.35
N VAL A 113 8.68 -0.63 8.44
CA VAL A 113 8.49 0.80 8.16
C VAL A 113 7.08 1.06 7.63
N ILE A 114 6.59 0.25 6.69
CA ILE A 114 5.24 0.38 6.13
C ILE A 114 4.19 0.21 7.23
N GLN A 115 4.28 -0.87 8.02
CA GLN A 115 3.31 -1.16 9.09
C GLN A 115 3.23 -0.04 10.14
N ASN A 116 4.38 0.53 10.52
CA ASN A 116 4.47 1.57 11.55
C ASN A 116 4.09 2.96 11.05
N THR A 117 4.33 3.27 9.77
CA THR A 117 4.08 4.61 9.21
C THR A 117 2.62 4.79 8.80
N VAL A 118 1.96 3.72 8.35
CA VAL A 118 0.55 3.75 7.96
C VAL A 118 -0.32 4.01 9.19
N GLY A 119 -1.00 5.16 9.21
CA GLY A 119 -1.81 5.59 10.36
C GLY A 119 -3.21 4.98 10.44
N ASN A 120 -3.83 4.71 9.29
CA ASN A 120 -5.17 4.14 9.22
C ASN A 120 -5.07 2.69 8.77
N VAL A 121 -5.68 1.78 9.51
CA VAL A 121 -5.70 0.35 9.20
C VAL A 121 -7.14 -0.12 9.09
N PHE A 122 -7.46 -0.76 7.97
CA PHE A 122 -8.67 -1.53 7.77
C PHE A 122 -8.26 -2.99 7.70
N SER A 123 -8.90 -3.86 8.48
CA SER A 123 -8.60 -5.28 8.49
C SER A 123 -9.89 -6.07 8.42
N GLY A 124 -9.95 -6.99 7.46
CA GLY A 124 -10.92 -8.07 7.46
C GLY A 124 -10.50 -9.17 8.43
N GLN A 125 -10.89 -10.40 8.13
CA GLN A 125 -10.44 -11.54 8.91
C GLN A 125 -8.95 -11.83 8.64
N VAL A 126 -8.15 -11.86 9.70
CA VAL A 126 -6.76 -12.29 9.69
C VAL A 126 -6.50 -13.28 10.83
N VAL A 127 -5.45 -14.08 10.73
CA VAL A 127 -5.07 -15.07 11.74
C VAL A 127 -3.59 -14.95 12.10
N GLY A 128 -3.15 -15.72 13.10
CA GLY A 128 -1.73 -15.82 13.46
C GLY A 128 -1.13 -14.50 13.94
N GLU A 129 0.07 -14.19 13.45
CA GLU A 129 0.87 -13.04 13.89
C GLU A 129 0.19 -11.71 13.53
N THR A 130 -0.33 -11.58 12.31
CA THR A 130 -1.07 -10.38 11.86
C THR A 130 -2.24 -10.07 12.79
N ALA A 131 -3.02 -11.08 13.19
CA ALA A 131 -4.13 -10.90 14.13
C ALA A 131 -3.66 -10.42 15.51
N LYS A 132 -2.54 -10.95 16.01
CA LYS A 132 -1.95 -10.54 17.28
C LYS A 132 -1.48 -9.08 17.23
N THR A 133 -0.72 -8.71 16.20
CA THR A 133 -0.23 -7.35 16.00
C THR A 133 -1.38 -6.35 15.91
N LEU A 134 -2.44 -6.68 15.16
CA LEU A 134 -3.61 -5.81 15.06
C LEU A 134 -4.39 -5.71 16.37
N SER A 135 -4.59 -6.83 17.07
CA SER A 135 -5.24 -6.86 18.39
C SER A 135 -4.52 -5.98 19.41
N GLU A 136 -3.19 -6.04 19.42
CA GLU A 136 -2.36 -5.18 20.27
C GLU A 136 -2.46 -3.70 19.86
N ARG A 137 -2.53 -3.41 18.56
CA ARG A 137 -2.62 -2.04 18.02
C ARG A 137 -3.97 -1.36 18.27
N PHE A 138 -5.09 -2.08 18.19
CA PHE A 138 -6.41 -1.53 18.47
C PHE A 138 -6.61 -1.23 19.97
N GLY A 139 -5.84 -1.89 20.83
CA GLY A 139 -5.92 -1.73 22.28
C GLY A 139 -7.09 -2.51 22.89
N LYS A 140 -7.16 -2.49 24.22
CA LYS A 140 -8.20 -3.20 25.00
C LYS A 140 -9.07 -2.18 25.72
N VAL A 141 -10.38 -2.40 25.69
CA VAL A 141 -11.34 -1.62 26.48
C VAL A 141 -11.47 -2.28 27.86
N LEU A 142 -11.26 -1.51 28.93
CA LEU A 142 -11.49 -1.98 30.29
C LEU A 142 -13.01 -2.12 30.53
N GLN A 143 -13.50 -3.35 30.58
CA GLN A 143 -14.90 -3.61 30.91
C GLN A 143 -15.08 -3.81 32.42
N ARG A 144 -16.12 -3.19 33.00
CA ARG A 144 -16.52 -3.44 34.38
C ARG A 144 -16.99 -4.89 34.48
N ARG A 145 -16.29 -5.69 35.28
CA ARG A 145 -16.66 -7.07 35.56
C ARG A 145 -17.57 -7.10 36.79
N GLN A 146 -18.76 -7.67 36.65
CA GLN A 146 -19.59 -8.06 37.78
C GLN A 146 -19.50 -9.58 37.93
N SER A 147 -19.00 -10.03 39.08
CA SER A 147 -19.00 -11.44 39.44
C SER A 147 -20.21 -11.68 40.33
N VAL A 148 -21.21 -12.39 39.82
CA VAL A 148 -22.37 -12.82 40.61
C VAL A 148 -22.11 -14.27 41.01
N SER A 149 -21.94 -14.51 42.31
CA SER A 149 -21.86 -15.86 42.87
C SER A 149 -23.22 -16.20 43.50
N ILE A 150 -23.88 -17.24 43.00
CA ILE A 150 -25.16 -17.73 43.52
C ILE A 150 -24.87 -19.02 44.28
N ASN A 151 -24.90 -18.97 45.61
CA ASN A 151 -24.88 -20.16 46.45
C ASN A 151 -26.33 -20.53 46.80
N ARG A 152 -26.79 -21.71 46.37
CA ARG A 152 -28.00 -22.33 46.89
C ARG A 152 -27.65 -23.06 48.19
N GLN A 153 -27.98 -22.45 49.32
CA GLN A 153 -28.10 -23.16 50.59
C GLN A 153 -29.59 -23.44 50.81
N ASP A 154 -30.09 -24.46 50.13
CA ASP A 154 -31.38 -25.04 50.51
C ASP A 154 -31.10 -26.04 51.63
N VAL A 155 -31.66 -25.76 52.81
CA VAL A 155 -31.63 -26.56 54.05
C VAL A 155 -32.69 -27.66 53.98
#